data_AF-A0A351QWH0-F1
#
_entry.id   AF-A0A351QWH0-F1
#
_cell.length_a   1.000
_cell.length_b   1.000
_cell.length_c   1.000
_cell.angle_alpha   90.00
_cell.angle_beta   90.00
_cell.angle_gamma   90.00
#
_symmetry.space_group_name_H-M   'P 1'
#
loop_
_entity.id
_entity.type
_entity.pdbx_description
1 polymer ?
#
loop_
_entity_poly.entity_id
_entity_poly.type
_entity_poly.pdbx_seq_one_letter_code
_entity_poly.pdbx_strand_id
1 'polypeptide(L)'
;IEAQRLGRTVSSLIEQTATWKKLGFTTDESSELAKISSIYANVGEVSDDTAVSDLVTAMKAFNIESSKSITIVDSLNKLGNEFATDAGSLGEGLKNAASALALGGMDINKSLALLTGGSEITQNAGELGNALKVGQMRVMGMKGALEQLGEESEGLESISKIQTHILNITKGQVNIMNEADPSKFKDYYDILESVSKVYFSLKQTDQADLLETLFGKQRGNQGAAILQALEASMNSTGSAYEEQSKWMESIDAKSQQYEASFQSLSQTVLNSNFLKFLIDSGTTFNNVLDKTINGFGILSTTLSGAGIAAFIKNYG
;
A
#
# COMPACT_ATOMS: atom_id res chain seq x y z
N ILE A 1 -19.17 -16.82 19.79
CA ILE A 1 -19.12 -15.54 20.53
C ILE A 1 -18.18 -14.54 19.83
N GLU A 2 -16.89 -14.83 19.61
CA GLU A 2 -15.96 -13.90 18.93
C GLU A 2 -16.34 -13.59 17.46
N ALA A 3 -16.59 -14.63 16.65
CA ALA A 3 -17.02 -14.47 15.26
C ALA A 3 -18.32 -13.65 15.13
N GLN A 4 -19.28 -13.94 16.02
CA GLN A 4 -20.55 -13.22 16.12
C GLN A 4 -20.36 -11.75 16.53
N ARG A 5 -19.35 -11.43 17.36
CA ARG A 5 -19.01 -10.06 17.75
C ARG A 5 -18.43 -9.25 16.58
N LEU A 6 -17.71 -9.91 15.68
CA LEU A 6 -17.17 -9.31 14.45
C LEU A 6 -18.16 -9.38 13.28
N GLY A 7 -19.36 -9.92 13.46
CA GLY A 7 -20.31 -10.13 12.35
C GLY A 7 -19.81 -11.12 11.28
N ARG A 8 -18.80 -11.95 11.58
CA ARG A 8 -18.24 -12.95 10.65
C ARG A 8 -18.64 -14.37 11.04
N THR A 9 -18.50 -15.30 10.09
CA THR A 9 -18.67 -16.72 10.37
C THR A 9 -17.43 -17.30 11.05
N VAL A 10 -17.61 -18.39 11.81
CA VAL A 10 -16.47 -19.12 12.39
C VAL A 10 -15.58 -19.72 11.29
N SER A 11 -16.15 -20.14 10.15
CA SER A 11 -15.39 -20.65 9.00
C SER A 11 -14.45 -19.60 8.42
N SER A 12 -14.95 -18.38 8.20
CA SER A 12 -14.16 -17.24 7.70
C SER A 12 -12.94 -16.96 8.57
N LEU A 13 -13.09 -16.97 9.91
CA LEU A 13 -11.96 -16.78 10.83
C LEU A 13 -10.96 -17.95 10.81
N ILE A 14 -11.43 -19.19 10.67
CA ILE A 14 -10.56 -20.37 10.56
C ILE A 14 -9.76 -20.31 9.26
N GLU A 15 -10.40 -19.97 8.14
CA GLU A 15 -9.77 -19.88 6.82
C GLU A 15 -8.69 -18.79 6.81
N GLN A 16 -8.99 -17.59 7.31
CA GLN A 16 -7.99 -16.53 7.43
C GLN A 16 -6.84 -16.91 8.36
N THR A 17 -7.12 -17.54 9.51
CA THR A 17 -6.07 -18.03 10.41
C THR A 17 -5.16 -19.03 9.70
N ALA A 18 -5.73 -19.94 8.92
CA ALA A 18 -4.96 -20.91 8.14
C ALA A 18 -4.11 -20.23 7.06
N THR A 19 -4.65 -19.20 6.39
CA THR A 19 -3.89 -18.42 5.40
C THR A 19 -2.71 -17.70 6.04
N TRP A 20 -2.91 -17.01 7.18
CA TRP A 20 -1.82 -16.39 7.93
C TRP A 20 -0.79 -17.42 8.41
N LYS A 21 -1.22 -18.63 8.79
CA LYS A 21 -0.31 -19.70 9.21
C LYS A 21 0.58 -20.17 8.07
N LYS A 22 0.02 -20.34 6.87
CA LYS A 22 0.76 -20.69 5.64
C LYS A 22 1.80 -19.63 5.27
N LEU A 23 1.57 -18.37 5.66
CA LEU A 23 2.50 -17.26 5.43
C LEU A 23 3.66 -17.22 6.43
N GLY A 24 3.69 -18.13 7.42
CA GLY A 24 4.84 -18.34 8.32
C GLY A 24 4.65 -17.81 9.74
N PHE A 25 3.50 -17.23 10.07
CA PHE A 25 3.23 -16.70 11.41
C PHE A 25 3.01 -17.81 12.47
N THR A 26 3.23 -17.48 13.75
CA THR A 26 2.87 -18.39 14.85
C THR A 26 1.36 -18.57 14.94
N THR A 27 0.88 -19.60 15.65
CA THR A 27 -0.56 -19.83 15.78
C THR A 27 -1.28 -18.65 16.43
N ASP A 28 -0.64 -18.05 17.43
CA ASP A 28 -1.17 -16.89 18.16
C ASP A 28 -1.23 -15.66 17.25
N GLU A 29 -0.15 -15.36 16.52
CA GLU A 29 -0.13 -14.26 15.54
C GLU A 29 -1.13 -14.48 14.41
N SER A 30 -1.23 -15.71 13.88
CA SER A 30 -2.20 -16.03 12.82
C SER A 30 -3.64 -15.83 13.27
N SER A 31 -3.97 -16.20 14.51
CA SER A 31 -5.32 -16.00 15.05
C SER A 31 -5.65 -14.53 15.19
N GLU A 32 -4.68 -13.73 15.61
CA GLU A 32 -4.87 -12.31 15.81
C GLU A 32 -4.92 -11.53 14.49
N LEU A 33 -4.04 -11.86 13.54
CA LEU A 33 -4.07 -11.33 12.18
C LEU A 33 -5.38 -11.68 11.45
N ALA A 34 -5.96 -12.86 11.69
CA ALA A 34 -7.26 -13.24 11.14
C ALA A 34 -8.40 -12.33 11.65
N LYS A 35 -8.29 -11.81 12.87
CA LYS A 35 -9.25 -10.84 13.41
C LYS A 35 -9.08 -9.48 12.78
N ILE A 36 -7.84 -9.02 12.66
CA ILE A 36 -7.53 -7.74 12.03
C ILE A 36 -7.99 -7.75 10.57
N SER A 37 -7.68 -8.81 9.81
CA SER A 37 -8.16 -8.96 8.44
C SER A 37 -9.69 -9.08 8.37
N SER A 38 -10.35 -9.70 9.36
CA SER A 38 -11.81 -9.70 9.44
C SER A 38 -12.41 -8.31 9.71
N ILE A 39 -11.77 -7.51 10.56
CA ILE A 39 -12.17 -6.11 10.82
C ILE A 39 -12.03 -5.33 9.52
N TYR A 40 -10.90 -5.45 8.83
CA TYR A 40 -10.65 -4.80 7.56
C TYR A 40 -11.66 -5.23 6.47
N ALA A 41 -11.97 -6.53 6.38
CA ALA A 41 -12.97 -7.06 5.46
C ALA A 41 -14.35 -6.42 5.67
N ASN A 42 -14.70 -6.06 6.91
CA ASN A 42 -15.96 -5.37 7.20
C ASN A 42 -15.88 -3.87 6.88
N VAL A 43 -14.88 -3.16 7.42
CA VAL A 43 -14.81 -1.69 7.28
C VAL A 43 -14.43 -1.25 5.86
N GLY A 44 -13.69 -2.08 5.14
CA GLY A 44 -13.37 -1.87 3.72
C GLY A 44 -14.34 -2.57 2.77
N GLU A 45 -15.35 -3.28 3.29
CA GLU A 45 -16.32 -4.05 2.49
C GLU A 45 -15.66 -4.99 1.46
N VAL A 46 -14.48 -5.54 1.79
CA VAL A 46 -13.71 -6.44 0.92
C VAL A 46 -13.86 -7.91 1.31
N SER A 47 -13.46 -8.81 0.41
CA SER A 47 -13.39 -10.25 0.70
C SER A 47 -12.33 -10.57 1.77
N ASP A 48 -12.46 -11.71 2.45
CA ASP A 48 -11.42 -12.19 3.39
C ASP A 48 -10.05 -12.33 2.72
N ASP A 49 -10.02 -12.89 1.50
CA ASP A 49 -8.78 -13.07 0.74
C ASP A 49 -8.14 -11.73 0.36
N THR A 50 -8.96 -10.75 -0.03
CA THR A 50 -8.51 -9.37 -0.29
C THR A 50 -7.95 -8.77 0.98
N ALA A 51 -8.67 -8.88 2.10
CA ALA A 51 -8.25 -8.31 3.37
C ALA A 51 -6.90 -8.85 3.84
N VAL A 52 -6.71 -10.17 3.74
CA VAL A 52 -5.42 -10.80 4.04
C VAL A 52 -4.36 -10.33 3.05
N SER A 53 -4.64 -10.33 1.75
CA SER A 53 -3.69 -9.93 0.72
C SER A 53 -3.17 -8.50 0.89
N ASP A 54 -4.06 -7.54 1.17
CA ASP A 54 -3.71 -6.13 1.31
C ASP A 54 -2.85 -5.92 2.56
N LEU A 55 -3.28 -6.50 3.69
CA LEU A 55 -2.53 -6.41 4.95
C LEU A 55 -1.16 -7.06 4.86
N VAL A 56 -1.05 -8.24 4.24
CA VAL A 56 0.27 -8.88 3.99
C VAL A 56 1.18 -7.95 3.19
N THR A 57 0.63 -7.30 2.17
CA THR A 57 1.41 -6.44 1.27
C THR A 57 1.91 -5.21 2.01
N ALA A 58 1.03 -4.52 2.72
CA ALA A 58 1.37 -3.34 3.52
C ALA A 58 2.36 -3.69 4.65
N MET A 59 2.11 -4.77 5.40
CA MET A 59 3.00 -5.21 6.47
C MET A 59 4.41 -5.51 5.98
N LYS A 60 4.53 -6.26 4.87
CA LYS A 60 5.84 -6.61 4.31
C LYS A 60 6.56 -5.41 3.70
N ALA A 61 5.84 -4.54 2.99
CA ALA A 61 6.44 -3.38 2.34
C ALA A 61 7.00 -2.39 3.36
N PHE A 62 6.22 -2.05 4.38
CA PHE A 62 6.58 -1.03 5.37
C PHE A 62 7.18 -1.63 6.66
N ASN A 63 7.48 -2.93 6.66
CA ASN A 63 8.04 -3.64 7.81
C ASN A 63 7.22 -3.45 9.11
N ILE A 64 5.90 -3.57 9.00
CA ILE A 64 4.97 -3.44 10.13
C ILE A 64 4.81 -4.82 10.79
N GLU A 65 5.11 -4.88 12.09
CA GLU A 65 4.97 -6.08 12.89
C GLU A 65 3.52 -6.57 12.97
N SER A 66 3.31 -7.87 13.14
CA SER A 66 1.99 -8.49 13.29
C SER A 66 1.16 -7.81 14.38
N SER A 67 1.79 -7.49 15.50
CA SER A 67 1.23 -6.78 16.66
C SER A 67 0.73 -5.36 16.35
N LYS A 68 1.25 -4.74 15.28
CA LYS A 68 0.93 -3.37 14.87
C LYS A 68 0.06 -3.33 13.61
N SER A 69 -0.29 -4.45 13.01
CA SER A 69 -1.02 -4.49 11.74
C SER A 69 -2.41 -3.84 11.79
N ILE A 70 -3.03 -3.71 12.97
CA ILE A 70 -4.31 -2.99 13.15
C ILE A 70 -4.21 -1.51 12.76
N THR A 71 -3.03 -0.90 12.89
CA THR A 71 -2.82 0.52 12.58
C THR A 71 -3.03 0.82 11.10
N ILE A 72 -2.79 -0.18 10.23
CA ILE A 72 -3.07 -0.10 8.80
C ILE A 72 -4.58 0.05 8.58
N VAL A 73 -5.37 -0.82 9.19
CA VAL A 73 -6.85 -0.83 9.07
C VAL A 73 -7.44 0.46 9.62
N ASP A 74 -6.94 0.92 10.77
CA ASP A 74 -7.40 2.16 11.38
C ASP A 74 -7.12 3.38 10.50
N SER A 75 -5.95 3.44 9.89
CA SER A 75 -5.58 4.52 8.97
C SER A 75 -6.48 4.51 7.73
N LEU A 76 -6.67 3.35 7.11
CA LEU A 76 -7.56 3.18 5.95
C LEU A 76 -9.00 3.57 6.28
N ASN A 77 -9.53 3.11 7.42
CA ASN A 77 -10.89 3.41 7.84
C ASN A 77 -11.08 4.88 8.22
N LYS A 78 -10.12 5.50 8.93
CA LYS A 78 -10.19 6.93 9.25
C LYS A 78 -10.24 7.76 7.97
N LEU A 79 -9.32 7.48 7.05
CA LEU A 79 -9.22 8.18 5.77
C LEU A 79 -10.45 7.99 4.90
N GLY A 80 -10.94 6.76 4.76
CA GLY A 80 -12.15 6.48 4.01
C GLY A 80 -13.41 7.14 4.58
N ASN A 81 -13.45 7.46 5.88
CA ASN A 81 -14.59 8.15 6.48
C ASN A 81 -14.48 9.68 6.44
N GLU A 82 -13.26 10.23 6.39
CA GLU A 82 -13.01 11.68 6.42
C GLU A 82 -13.01 12.33 5.03
N PHE A 83 -12.68 11.55 4.00
CA PHE A 83 -12.44 12.04 2.63
C PHE A 83 -13.38 11.38 1.62
N ALA A 84 -13.47 11.92 0.41
CA ALA A 84 -14.31 11.40 -0.67
C ALA A 84 -13.75 10.10 -1.31
N THR A 85 -13.50 9.08 -0.49
CA THR A 85 -12.92 7.77 -0.82
C THR A 85 -13.46 6.71 0.15
N ASP A 86 -12.91 5.49 0.16
CA ASP A 86 -13.27 4.45 1.12
C ASP A 86 -12.08 3.57 1.49
N ALA A 87 -12.21 2.81 2.58
CA ALA A 87 -11.11 2.01 3.13
C ALA A 87 -10.66 0.88 2.20
N GLY A 88 -11.59 0.27 1.44
CA GLY A 88 -11.28 -0.79 0.48
C GLY A 88 -10.52 -0.25 -0.72
N SER A 89 -10.99 0.86 -1.29
CA SER A 89 -10.34 1.58 -2.40
C SER A 89 -8.93 2.04 -2.02
N LEU A 90 -8.76 2.62 -0.82
CA LEU A 90 -7.43 3.02 -0.33
C LEU A 90 -6.52 1.82 -0.10
N GLY A 91 -7.05 0.70 0.39
CA GLY A 91 -6.30 -0.54 0.56
C GLY A 91 -5.84 -1.15 -0.76
N GLU A 92 -6.68 -1.12 -1.80
CA GLU A 92 -6.30 -1.50 -3.16
C GLU A 92 -5.18 -0.61 -3.70
N GLY A 93 -5.34 0.72 -3.59
CA GLY A 93 -4.33 1.69 -4.00
C GLY A 93 -3.00 1.48 -3.28
N LEU A 94 -3.05 1.26 -1.96
CA LEU A 94 -1.88 0.98 -1.15
C LEU A 94 -1.21 -0.33 -1.59
N LYS A 95 -1.96 -1.41 -1.76
CA LYS A 95 -1.44 -2.70 -2.25
C LYS A 95 -0.72 -2.55 -3.60
N ASN A 96 -1.26 -1.75 -4.51
CA ASN A 96 -0.66 -1.55 -5.83
C ASN A 96 0.70 -0.83 -5.74
N ALA A 97 0.88 0.09 -4.78
CA ALA A 97 2.04 0.97 -4.71
C ALA A 97 3.07 0.62 -3.62
N ALA A 98 2.64 -0.04 -2.53
CA ALA A 98 3.37 -0.12 -1.26
C ALA A 98 4.82 -0.55 -1.42
N SER A 99 5.08 -1.64 -2.14
CA SER A 99 6.45 -2.16 -2.30
C SER A 99 7.37 -1.19 -3.05
N ALA A 100 6.86 -0.43 -4.03
CA ALA A 100 7.66 0.54 -4.75
C ALA A 100 7.93 1.78 -3.88
N LEU A 101 6.90 2.30 -3.22
CA LEU A 101 7.01 3.48 -2.36
C LEU A 101 7.94 3.23 -1.17
N ALA A 102 7.80 2.07 -0.50
CA ALA A 102 8.69 1.68 0.59
C ALA A 102 10.14 1.48 0.13
N LEU A 103 10.36 0.92 -1.07
CA LEU A 103 11.69 0.82 -1.68
C LEU A 103 12.32 2.21 -1.91
N GLY A 104 11.50 3.22 -2.20
CA GLY A 104 11.88 4.63 -2.29
C GLY A 104 12.11 5.33 -0.95
N GLY A 105 11.95 4.61 0.17
CA GLY A 105 12.09 5.16 1.52
C GLY A 105 10.84 5.88 2.04
N MET A 106 9.71 5.83 1.32
CA MET A 106 8.46 6.41 1.79
C MET A 106 7.81 5.53 2.87
N ASP A 107 7.28 6.15 3.91
CA ASP A 107 6.47 5.45 4.92
C ASP A 107 5.01 5.27 4.45
N ILE A 108 4.27 4.42 5.18
CA ILE A 108 2.87 4.13 4.88
C ILE A 108 1.98 5.38 4.96
N ASN A 109 2.35 6.31 5.82
CA ASN A 109 1.63 7.50 6.19
C ASN A 109 1.64 8.53 5.04
N LYS A 110 2.83 8.85 4.51
CA LYS A 110 3.02 9.64 3.27
C LYS A 110 2.37 8.95 2.07
N SER A 111 2.43 7.62 1.99
CA SER A 111 1.79 6.84 0.91
C SER A 111 0.28 7.02 0.91
N LEU A 112 -0.36 6.89 2.08
CA LEU A 112 -1.79 7.06 2.26
C LEU A 112 -2.24 8.51 2.05
N ALA A 113 -1.41 9.50 2.40
CA ALA A 113 -1.70 10.91 2.13
C ALA A 113 -1.81 11.20 0.62
N LEU A 114 -0.87 10.70 -0.19
CA LEU A 114 -0.91 10.87 -1.65
C LEU A 114 -2.11 10.14 -2.26
N LEU A 115 -2.38 8.91 -1.83
CA LEU A 115 -3.52 8.13 -2.29
C LEU A 115 -4.83 8.84 -1.98
N THR A 116 -5.01 9.28 -0.73
CA THR A 116 -6.24 9.95 -0.27
C THR A 116 -6.47 11.23 -1.05
N GLY A 117 -5.52 12.17 -1.01
CA GLY A 117 -5.68 13.48 -1.64
C GLY A 117 -5.88 13.38 -3.15
N GLY A 118 -5.13 12.51 -3.83
CA GLY A 118 -5.36 12.24 -5.25
C GLY A 118 -6.75 11.62 -5.50
N SER A 119 -7.16 10.67 -4.66
CA SER A 119 -8.40 9.90 -4.88
C SER A 119 -9.66 10.71 -4.64
N GLU A 120 -9.60 11.76 -3.82
CA GLU A 120 -10.70 12.71 -3.71
C GLU A 120 -11.04 13.38 -5.05
N ILE A 121 -10.03 13.56 -5.90
CA ILE A 121 -10.18 14.20 -7.21
C ILE A 121 -10.51 13.16 -8.28
N THR A 122 -9.81 12.02 -8.30
CA THR A 122 -9.97 11.01 -9.37
C THR A 122 -11.07 10.00 -9.11
N GLN A 123 -11.49 9.84 -7.85
CA GLN A 123 -12.37 8.77 -7.37
C GLN A 123 -11.87 7.35 -7.70
N ASN A 124 -10.55 7.19 -7.91
CA ASN A 124 -9.94 5.91 -8.25
C ASN A 124 -8.57 5.75 -7.56
N ALA A 125 -8.61 5.26 -6.33
CA ALA A 125 -7.41 5.02 -5.52
C ALA A 125 -6.54 3.87 -6.07
N GLY A 126 -7.14 2.84 -6.68
CA GLY A 126 -6.42 1.72 -7.30
C GLY A 126 -5.52 2.17 -8.46
N GLU A 127 -6.04 2.98 -9.38
CA GLU A 127 -5.26 3.57 -10.48
C GLU A 127 -4.21 4.56 -9.99
N LEU A 128 -4.54 5.36 -8.95
CA LEU A 128 -3.55 6.24 -8.31
C LEU A 128 -2.40 5.46 -7.69
N GLY A 129 -2.68 4.32 -7.05
CA GLY A 129 -1.64 3.42 -6.56
C GLY A 129 -0.71 2.97 -7.70
N ASN A 130 -1.27 2.61 -8.86
CA ASN A 130 -0.46 2.28 -10.02
C ASN A 130 0.35 3.48 -10.55
N ALA A 131 -0.20 4.69 -10.53
CA ALA A 131 0.53 5.91 -10.91
C ALA A 131 1.68 6.21 -9.95
N LEU A 132 1.46 6.10 -8.65
CA LEU A 132 2.50 6.26 -7.62
C LEU A 132 3.59 5.21 -7.75
N LYS A 133 3.23 3.94 -7.98
CA LYS A 133 4.18 2.85 -8.25
C LYS A 133 5.08 3.17 -9.43
N VAL A 134 4.48 3.52 -10.57
CA VAL A 134 5.20 3.84 -11.81
C VAL A 134 6.08 5.07 -11.59
N GLY A 135 5.56 6.11 -10.95
CA GLY A 135 6.32 7.33 -10.76
C GLY A 135 7.52 7.19 -9.83
N GLN A 136 7.36 6.44 -8.74
CA GLN A 136 8.48 6.06 -7.88
C GLN A 136 9.56 5.28 -8.64
N MET A 137 9.17 4.30 -9.46
CA MET A 137 10.11 3.53 -10.29
C MET A 137 10.81 4.41 -11.34
N ARG A 138 10.10 5.39 -11.92
CA ARG A 138 10.67 6.35 -12.87
C ARG A 138 11.73 7.21 -12.20
N VAL A 139 11.44 7.83 -11.06
CA VAL A 139 12.40 8.67 -10.33
C VAL A 139 13.66 7.88 -9.94
N MET A 140 13.50 6.60 -9.58
CA MET A 140 14.61 5.71 -9.26
C MET A 140 15.37 5.17 -10.49
N GLY A 141 14.92 5.46 -11.71
CA GLY A 141 15.53 4.96 -12.94
C GLY A 141 15.40 3.44 -13.12
N MET A 142 14.35 2.81 -12.59
CA MET A 142 14.14 1.35 -12.62
C MET A 142 13.63 0.85 -13.99
N LYS A 143 14.39 1.12 -15.05
CA LYS A 143 14.02 0.84 -16.45
C LYS A 143 13.49 -0.58 -16.67
N GLY A 144 14.20 -1.60 -16.22
CA GLY A 144 13.79 -3.00 -16.41
C GLY A 144 12.49 -3.37 -15.69
N ALA A 145 12.19 -2.73 -14.56
CA ALA A 145 10.92 -2.94 -13.85
C ALA A 145 9.75 -2.26 -14.58
N LEU A 146 9.98 -1.06 -15.14
CA LEU A 146 9.00 -0.34 -15.96
C LEU A 146 8.66 -1.13 -17.23
N GLU A 147 9.66 -1.66 -17.94
CA GLU A 147 9.44 -2.49 -19.13
C GLU A 147 8.60 -3.75 -18.84
N GLN A 148 8.83 -4.39 -17.68
CA GLN A 148 8.02 -5.54 -17.24
C GLN A 148 6.54 -5.18 -16.97
N LEU A 149 6.28 -3.91 -16.65
CA LEU A 149 4.92 -3.38 -16.47
C LEU A 149 4.31 -2.86 -17.78
N GLY A 150 5.03 -2.97 -18.90
CA GLY A 150 4.60 -2.41 -20.20
C GLY A 150 4.68 -0.88 -20.25
N GLU A 151 5.43 -0.26 -19.35
CA GLU A 151 5.65 1.18 -19.33
C GLU A 151 6.75 1.59 -20.31
N GLU A 152 6.55 2.72 -20.99
CA GLU A 152 7.61 3.31 -21.80
C GLU A 152 8.75 3.80 -20.91
N SER A 153 9.95 3.34 -21.22
CA SER A 153 11.18 3.63 -20.50
C SER A 153 12.30 4.17 -21.40
N GLU A 154 12.02 4.36 -22.70
CA GLU A 154 12.91 5.03 -23.63
C GLU A 154 13.11 6.47 -23.16
N GLY A 155 14.36 6.88 -22.91
CA GLY A 155 14.70 8.18 -22.32
C GLY A 155 15.01 8.17 -20.81
N LEU A 156 14.67 7.10 -20.08
CA LEU A 156 15.07 6.91 -18.67
C LEU A 156 16.49 6.32 -18.57
N GLU A 157 17.44 6.92 -19.29
CA GLU A 157 18.79 6.35 -19.47
C GLU A 157 19.65 6.39 -18.20
N SER A 158 19.45 7.38 -17.33
CA SER A 158 20.09 7.42 -16.01
C SER A 158 19.36 8.35 -15.05
N ILE A 159 19.52 8.07 -13.75
CA ILE A 159 19.02 8.92 -12.66
C ILE A 159 19.47 10.38 -12.83
N SER A 160 20.76 10.62 -13.12
CA SER A 160 21.29 11.98 -13.27
C SER A 160 20.62 12.74 -14.41
N LYS A 161 20.21 12.05 -15.48
CA LYS A 161 19.44 12.67 -16.56
C LYS A 161 18.04 13.04 -16.11
N ILE A 162 17.35 12.17 -15.38
CA ILE A 162 16.02 12.45 -14.81
C ILE A 162 16.10 13.65 -13.86
N GLN A 163 17.08 13.67 -12.96
CA GLN A 163 17.34 14.79 -12.06
C GLN A 163 17.57 16.09 -12.84
N THR A 164 18.47 16.07 -13.82
CA THR A 164 18.82 17.26 -14.62
C THR A 164 17.61 17.76 -15.40
N HIS A 165 16.80 16.84 -15.93
CA HIS A 165 15.58 17.16 -16.67
C HIS A 165 14.54 17.85 -15.78
N ILE A 166 14.25 17.27 -14.61
CA ILE A 166 13.33 17.87 -13.62
C ILE A 166 13.85 19.24 -13.15
N LEU A 167 15.15 19.37 -12.86
CA LEU A 167 15.76 20.65 -12.51
C LEU A 167 15.58 21.68 -13.62
N ASN A 168 15.82 21.32 -14.88
CA ASN A 168 15.70 22.24 -16.01
C ASN A 168 14.24 22.70 -16.21
N ILE A 169 13.28 21.77 -16.22
CA ILE A 169 11.85 22.08 -16.37
C ILE A 169 11.37 23.01 -15.25
N THR A 170 11.81 22.73 -14.01
CA THR A 170 11.42 23.49 -12.82
C THR A 170 12.28 24.74 -12.58
N LYS A 171 13.18 25.07 -13.52
CA LYS A 171 14.09 26.23 -13.46
C LYS A 171 14.99 26.23 -12.21
N GLY A 172 15.46 25.05 -11.83
CA GLY A 172 16.37 24.81 -10.71
C GLY A 172 15.69 24.71 -9.34
N GLN A 173 14.37 24.76 -9.28
CA GLN A 173 13.63 24.81 -8.01
C GLN A 173 13.37 23.44 -7.39
N VAL A 174 13.31 22.37 -8.20
CA VAL A 174 13.06 21.02 -7.71
C VAL A 174 14.27 20.13 -7.92
N ASN A 175 14.86 19.67 -6.82
CA ASN A 175 15.90 18.65 -6.81
C ASN A 175 15.37 17.36 -6.19
N ILE A 176 15.56 16.23 -6.89
CA ILE A 176 15.16 14.90 -6.42
C ILE A 176 16.18 14.26 -5.46
N MET A 177 17.39 14.81 -5.37
CA MET A 177 18.43 14.31 -4.48
C MET A 177 18.28 14.94 -3.10
N ASN A 178 18.60 14.17 -2.06
CA ASN A 178 18.58 14.65 -0.69
C ASN A 178 19.73 15.66 -0.46
N GLU A 179 19.43 16.78 0.18
CA GLU A 179 20.39 17.86 0.41
C GLU A 179 21.41 17.52 1.50
N ALA A 180 20.99 16.78 2.54
CA ALA A 180 21.85 16.33 3.63
C ALA A 180 22.70 15.13 3.22
N ASP A 181 22.24 14.31 2.27
CA ASP A 181 22.96 13.15 1.75
C ASP A 181 22.75 13.01 0.23
N PRO A 182 23.60 13.64 -0.61
CA PRO A 182 23.47 13.59 -2.07
C PRO A 182 23.64 12.20 -2.68
N SER A 183 23.96 11.16 -1.88
CA SER A 183 23.94 9.77 -2.33
C SER A 183 22.54 9.13 -2.27
N LYS A 184 21.57 9.83 -1.69
CA LYS A 184 20.18 9.38 -1.52
C LYS A 184 19.20 10.26 -2.26
N PHE A 185 18.06 9.67 -2.61
CA PHE A 185 16.90 10.40 -3.09
C PHE A 185 16.14 11.02 -1.92
N LYS A 186 15.46 12.13 -2.20
CA LYS A 186 14.27 12.49 -1.43
C LYS A 186 13.23 11.40 -1.68
N ASP A 187 12.42 11.08 -0.67
CA ASP A 187 11.28 10.20 -0.93
C ASP A 187 10.33 10.87 -1.92
N TYR A 188 9.52 10.06 -2.61
CA TYR A 188 8.74 10.57 -3.73
C TYR A 188 7.64 11.55 -3.30
N TYR A 189 7.19 11.51 -2.04
CA TYR A 189 6.24 12.49 -1.50
C TYR A 189 6.90 13.87 -1.47
N ASP A 190 8.12 13.96 -0.91
CA ASP A 190 8.84 15.24 -0.82
C ASP A 190 9.18 15.82 -2.21
N ILE A 191 9.43 14.94 -3.18
CA ILE A 191 9.61 15.32 -4.59
C ILE A 191 8.31 15.90 -5.14
N LEU A 192 7.19 15.17 -5.01
CA LEU A 192 5.89 15.61 -5.52
C LEU A 192 5.40 16.89 -4.84
N GLU A 193 5.64 17.04 -3.54
CA GLU A 193 5.36 18.26 -2.79
C GLU A 193 6.16 19.44 -3.39
N SER A 194 7.46 19.27 -3.60
CA SER A 194 8.31 20.29 -4.22
C SER A 194 7.86 20.63 -5.65
N VAL A 195 7.44 19.63 -6.42
CA VAL A 195 6.88 19.83 -7.77
C VAL A 195 5.59 20.63 -7.72
N SER A 196 4.66 20.27 -6.82
CA SER A 196 3.34 20.92 -6.72
C SER A 196 3.44 22.42 -6.45
N LYS A 197 4.46 22.87 -5.70
CA LYS A 197 4.73 24.30 -5.41
C LYS A 197 5.02 25.13 -6.65
N VAL A 198 5.55 24.53 -7.72
CA VAL A 198 5.95 25.23 -8.94
C VAL A 198 5.13 24.86 -10.16
N TYR A 199 4.55 23.66 -10.18
CA TYR A 199 3.90 23.05 -11.35
C TYR A 199 2.84 23.95 -12.00
N PHE A 200 1.93 24.52 -11.20
CA PHE A 200 0.81 25.33 -11.71
C PHE A 200 1.24 26.70 -12.26
N SER A 201 2.50 27.11 -12.04
CA SER A 201 3.10 28.32 -12.63
C SER A 201 3.90 28.07 -13.91
N LEU A 202 4.13 26.80 -14.26
CA LEU A 202 4.87 26.41 -15.47
C LEU A 202 4.02 26.63 -16.74
N LYS A 203 4.70 26.70 -17.89
CA LYS A 203 4.00 26.71 -19.18
C LYS A 203 3.36 25.34 -19.42
N GLN A 204 2.29 25.29 -20.21
CA GLN A 204 1.58 24.04 -20.50
C GLN A 204 2.48 22.94 -21.09
N THR A 205 3.46 23.30 -21.92
CA THR A 205 4.45 22.35 -22.47
C THR A 205 5.32 21.75 -21.37
N ASP A 206 5.77 22.59 -20.44
CA ASP A 206 6.62 22.20 -19.31
C ASP A 206 5.83 21.37 -18.29
N GLN A 207 4.54 21.66 -18.11
CA GLN A 207 3.63 20.85 -17.30
C GLN A 207 3.43 19.46 -17.88
N ALA A 208 3.20 19.36 -19.20
CA ALA A 208 3.05 18.08 -19.87
C ALA A 208 4.33 17.24 -19.80
N ASP A 209 5.48 17.85 -20.06
CA ASP A 209 6.80 17.18 -19.97
C ASP A 209 7.09 16.71 -18.54
N LEU A 210 6.77 17.52 -17.52
CA LEU A 210 6.97 17.13 -16.13
C LEU A 210 6.06 15.97 -15.70
N LEU A 211 4.80 15.98 -16.12
CA LEU A 211 3.87 14.86 -15.87
C LEU A 211 4.33 13.58 -16.56
N GLU A 212 4.75 13.66 -17.82
CA GLU A 212 5.26 12.52 -18.56
C GLU A 212 6.54 11.96 -17.91
N THR A 213 7.45 12.85 -17.49
CA THR A 213 8.68 12.48 -16.78
C THR A 213 8.38 11.74 -15.48
N LEU A 214 7.44 12.27 -14.68
CA LEU A 214 7.15 11.74 -13.36
C LEU A 214 6.21 10.55 -13.37
N PHE A 215 5.23 10.47 -14.27
CA PHE A 215 4.15 9.49 -14.24
C PHE A 215 4.03 8.65 -15.52
N GLY A 216 4.71 9.04 -16.59
CA GLY A 216 4.59 8.43 -17.91
C GLY A 216 3.39 8.94 -18.70
N LYS A 217 3.34 8.61 -19.99
CA LYS A 217 2.33 9.12 -20.93
C LYS A 217 0.90 8.72 -20.59
N GLN A 218 0.72 7.59 -19.91
CA GLN A 218 -0.61 7.03 -19.64
C GLN A 218 -1.26 7.57 -18.37
N ARG A 219 -0.50 8.23 -17.48
CA ARG A 219 -0.95 8.53 -16.10
C ARG A 219 -0.82 10.00 -15.73
N GLY A 220 -0.73 10.86 -16.75
CA GLY A 220 -0.66 12.32 -16.57
C GLY A 220 -1.84 12.87 -15.77
N ASN A 221 -3.05 12.32 -15.96
CA ASN A 221 -4.24 12.76 -15.24
C ASN A 221 -4.17 12.44 -13.75
N GLN A 222 -3.78 11.21 -13.39
CA GLN A 222 -3.57 10.80 -12.00
C GLN A 222 -2.44 11.61 -11.35
N GLY A 223 -1.35 11.84 -12.08
CA GLY A 223 -0.25 12.69 -11.63
C GLY A 223 -0.68 14.14 -11.37
N ALA A 224 -1.46 14.74 -12.28
CA ALA A 224 -1.99 16.08 -12.12
C ALA A 224 -2.91 16.19 -10.90
N ALA A 225 -3.76 15.20 -10.67
CA ALA A 225 -4.62 15.14 -9.49
C ALA A 225 -3.81 15.10 -8.18
N ILE A 226 -2.75 14.30 -8.11
CA ILE A 226 -1.86 14.27 -6.95
C ILE A 226 -1.22 15.64 -6.71
N LEU A 227 -0.70 16.28 -7.76
CA LEU A 227 -0.08 17.60 -7.64
C LEU A 227 -1.10 18.67 -7.22
N GLN A 228 -2.34 18.59 -7.71
CA GLN A 228 -3.42 19.50 -7.34
C GLN A 228 -3.82 19.32 -5.87
N ALA A 229 -3.91 18.08 -5.38
CA ALA A 229 -4.21 17.81 -3.98
C ALA A 229 -3.13 18.37 -3.05
N LEU A 230 -1.86 18.19 -3.41
CA LEU A 230 -0.71 18.75 -2.68
C LEU A 230 -0.73 20.29 -2.71
N GLU A 231 -0.97 20.90 -3.86
CA GLU A 231 -1.04 22.36 -4.00
C GLU A 231 -2.20 22.96 -3.19
N ALA A 232 -3.39 22.36 -3.26
CA ALA A 232 -4.55 22.79 -2.49
C ALA A 232 -4.29 22.73 -0.98
N SER A 233 -3.63 21.67 -0.50
CA SER A 233 -3.21 21.52 0.90
C SER A 233 -2.29 22.66 1.36
N MET A 234 -1.37 23.12 0.50
CA MET A 234 -0.45 24.22 0.82
C MET A 234 -1.09 25.62 0.71
N ASN A 235 -1.93 25.83 -0.31
CA ASN A 235 -2.55 27.13 -0.62
C ASN A 235 -3.77 27.45 0.25
N SER A 236 -4.30 26.48 0.99
CA SER A 236 -5.32 26.70 2.03
C SER A 236 -4.74 27.37 3.30
N THR A 237 -3.81 28.32 3.13
CA THR A 237 -2.76 28.69 4.09
C THR A 237 -3.27 29.29 5.41
N GLY A 238 -2.81 28.69 6.52
CA GLY A 238 -2.86 29.26 7.88
C GLY A 238 -2.65 28.23 8.99
N SER A 239 -3.28 27.06 8.89
CA SER A 239 -3.19 25.95 9.86
C SER A 239 -2.95 24.58 9.22
N ALA A 240 -3.25 24.41 7.93
CA ALA A 240 -3.38 23.11 7.26
C ALA A 240 -2.09 22.27 7.14
N TYR A 241 -0.91 22.87 6.96
CA TYR A 241 0.36 22.12 6.95
C TYR A 241 0.71 21.57 8.34
N GLU A 242 0.48 22.39 9.37
CA GLU A 242 0.60 21.98 10.76
C GLU A 242 -0.49 20.93 11.09
N GLU A 243 -1.67 21.05 10.49
CA GLU A 243 -2.77 20.10 10.60
C GLU A 243 -2.45 18.77 9.91
N GLN A 244 -1.78 18.75 8.76
CA GLN A 244 -1.33 17.54 8.07
C GLN A 244 -0.24 16.81 8.88
N SER A 245 0.75 17.55 9.40
CA SER A 245 1.78 16.97 10.29
C SER A 245 1.17 16.49 11.61
N LYS A 246 0.30 17.28 12.25
CA LYS A 246 -0.47 16.87 13.44
C LYS A 246 -1.43 15.72 13.14
N TRP A 247 -1.97 15.64 11.94
CA TRP A 247 -2.87 14.56 11.52
C TRP A 247 -2.07 13.27 11.32
N MET A 248 -0.88 13.35 10.74
CA MET A 248 0.06 12.23 10.65
C MET A 248 0.48 11.76 12.05
N GLU A 249 0.86 12.69 12.93
CA GLU A 249 1.12 12.41 14.34
C GLU A 249 -0.12 11.88 15.06
N SER A 250 -1.34 12.30 14.69
CA SER A 250 -2.58 11.80 15.28
C SER A 250 -2.91 10.39 14.83
N ILE A 251 -2.57 10.03 13.59
CA ILE A 251 -2.67 8.66 13.09
C ILE A 251 -1.66 7.80 13.82
N ASP A 252 -0.43 8.26 13.99
CA ASP A 252 0.60 7.57 14.79
C ASP A 252 0.21 7.45 16.27
N ALA A 253 -0.32 8.51 16.88
CA ALA A 253 -0.73 8.53 18.28
C ALA A 253 -1.97 7.65 18.52
N LYS A 254 -2.94 7.68 17.61
CA LYS A 254 -4.06 6.74 17.63
C LYS A 254 -3.57 5.31 17.44
N SER A 255 -2.66 5.08 16.50
CA SER A 255 -2.00 3.79 16.27
C SER A 255 -1.34 3.25 17.55
N GLN A 256 -0.67 4.10 18.33
CA GLN A 256 -0.08 3.75 19.63
C GLN A 256 -1.13 3.49 20.72
N GLN A 257 -2.20 4.29 20.80
CA GLN A 257 -3.32 4.07 21.72
C GLN A 257 -4.05 2.74 21.43
N TYR A 258 -4.07 2.34 20.16
CA TYR A 258 -4.63 1.07 19.74
C TYR A 258 -3.67 -0.10 19.90
N GLU A 259 -2.33 0.09 19.84
CA GLU A 259 -1.36 -0.93 20.28
C GLU A 259 -1.62 -1.34 21.75
N ALA A 260 -1.95 -0.38 22.62
CA ALA A 260 -2.37 -0.68 23.99
C ALA A 260 -3.75 -1.38 24.06
N SER A 261 -4.69 -0.99 23.22
CA SER A 261 -6.00 -1.65 23.10
C SER A 261 -5.86 -3.08 22.57
N PHE A 262 -4.88 -3.32 21.71
CA PHE A 262 -4.52 -4.60 21.14
C PHE A 262 -3.77 -5.48 22.14
N GLN A 263 -2.92 -4.92 23.00
CA GLN A 263 -2.37 -5.65 24.15
C GLN A 263 -3.49 -6.15 25.08
N SER A 264 -4.52 -5.33 25.29
CA SER A 264 -5.70 -5.72 26.07
C SER A 264 -6.55 -6.78 25.36
N LEU A 265 -6.73 -6.66 24.04
CA LEU A 265 -7.42 -7.64 23.22
C LEU A 265 -6.65 -8.97 23.19
N SER A 266 -5.36 -8.95 22.91
CA SER A 266 -4.44 -10.10 22.95
C SER A 266 -4.52 -10.84 24.28
N GLN A 267 -4.45 -10.15 25.43
CA GLN A 267 -4.62 -10.78 26.74
C GLN A 267 -5.99 -11.44 26.93
N THR A 268 -7.05 -10.87 26.36
CA THR A 268 -8.41 -11.43 26.41
C THR A 268 -8.57 -12.63 25.47
N VAL A 269 -7.88 -12.60 24.33
CA VAL A 269 -7.99 -13.56 23.22
C VAL A 269 -7.09 -14.78 23.40
N LEU A 270 -5.83 -14.57 23.81
CA LEU A 270 -4.88 -15.63 24.15
C LEU A 270 -5.41 -16.52 25.30
N ASN A 271 -6.22 -15.94 26.19
CA ASN A 271 -6.87 -16.66 27.26
C ASN A 271 -8.24 -17.26 26.88
N SER A 272 -8.71 -17.06 25.64
CA SER A 272 -10.07 -17.43 25.24
C SER A 272 -10.22 -18.90 24.81
N ASN A 273 -11.44 -19.41 24.96
CA ASN A 273 -11.85 -20.72 24.45
C ASN A 273 -11.74 -20.85 22.90
N PHE A 274 -11.57 -19.75 22.17
CA PHE A 274 -11.36 -19.77 20.71
C PHE A 274 -9.93 -20.17 20.34
N LEU A 275 -8.91 -19.68 21.06
CA LEU A 275 -7.53 -20.14 20.86
C LEU A 275 -7.39 -21.61 21.27
N LYS A 276 -8.03 -22.01 22.38
CA LYS A 276 -8.14 -23.42 22.76
C LYS A 276 -8.83 -24.24 21.67
N PHE A 277 -9.95 -23.77 21.11
CA PHE A 277 -10.61 -24.42 19.98
C PHE A 277 -9.73 -24.52 18.73
N LEU A 278 -8.90 -23.52 18.39
CA LEU A 278 -7.98 -23.57 17.26
C LEU A 278 -6.78 -24.51 17.51
N ILE A 279 -6.27 -24.56 18.75
CA ILE A 279 -5.21 -25.49 19.18
C ILE A 279 -5.74 -26.93 19.21
N ASP A 280 -6.94 -27.14 19.76
CA ASP A 280 -7.63 -28.44 19.83
C ASP A 280 -8.14 -28.89 18.45
N SER A 281 -8.50 -27.95 17.57
CA SER A 281 -8.80 -28.23 16.17
C SER A 281 -7.53 -28.46 15.36
N GLY A 282 -6.35 -28.01 15.81
CA GLY A 282 -5.06 -28.22 15.15
C GLY A 282 -4.68 -29.70 14.98
N THR A 283 -5.12 -30.59 15.88
CA THR A 283 -4.98 -32.05 15.72
C THR A 283 -6.03 -32.65 14.77
N THR A 284 -7.14 -31.95 14.52
CA THR A 284 -8.19 -32.35 13.56
C THR A 284 -7.97 -31.72 12.16
N PHE A 285 -7.19 -30.63 12.10
CA PHE A 285 -6.91 -29.81 10.92
C PHE A 285 -6.06 -30.54 9.86
N ASN A 286 -5.28 -31.55 10.28
CA ASN A 286 -4.54 -32.41 9.36
C ASN A 286 -5.45 -33.18 8.38
N ASN A 287 -6.68 -33.52 8.77
CA ASN A 287 -7.61 -34.27 7.90
C ASN A 287 -8.32 -33.38 6.85
N VAL A 288 -8.39 -32.07 7.09
CA VAL A 288 -8.86 -31.09 6.07
C VAL A 288 -7.70 -30.75 5.12
N LEU A 289 -6.47 -30.72 5.64
CA LEU A 289 -5.25 -30.49 4.88
C LEU A 289 -5.02 -31.58 3.80
N ASP A 290 -5.29 -32.86 4.11
CA ASP A 290 -5.14 -33.97 3.13
C ASP A 290 -6.13 -33.93 1.96
N LYS A 291 -7.20 -33.13 2.03
CA LYS A 291 -8.09 -32.89 0.87
C LYS A 291 -7.72 -31.64 0.05
N THR A 292 -6.84 -30.77 0.55
CA THR A 292 -6.36 -29.58 -0.17
C THR A 292 -4.91 -29.73 -0.65
N ILE A 293 -4.14 -30.69 -0.12
CA ILE A 293 -2.75 -30.98 -0.50
C ILE A 293 -2.61 -31.54 -1.92
N ASN A 294 -3.65 -32.14 -2.52
CA ASN A 294 -3.61 -32.56 -3.93
C ASN A 294 -3.72 -31.41 -4.95
N GLY A 295 -3.81 -30.15 -4.51
CA GLY A 295 -3.93 -28.96 -5.39
C GLY A 295 -2.80 -27.92 -5.28
N PHE A 296 -1.87 -28.04 -4.33
CA PHE A 296 -0.85 -27.01 -4.06
C PHE A 296 0.59 -27.55 -4.00
N GLY A 297 0.80 -28.79 -4.46
CA GLY A 297 2.13 -29.37 -4.63
C GLY A 297 2.78 -28.86 -5.91
N ILE A 298 3.54 -27.76 -5.80
CA ILE A 298 4.73 -27.33 -6.56
C ILE A 298 4.72 -25.80 -6.54
N LEU A 299 5.28 -25.22 -5.48
CA LEU A 299 5.67 -23.81 -5.46
C LEU A 299 7.09 -23.73 -4.92
N SER A 300 8.01 -24.23 -5.75
CA SER A 300 9.41 -23.85 -5.66
C SER A 300 9.94 -23.67 -7.07
N THR A 301 10.41 -22.45 -7.31
CA THR A 301 11.25 -21.95 -8.41
C THR A 301 10.58 -21.43 -9.69
N THR A 302 10.95 -20.17 -9.97
CA THR A 302 11.00 -19.42 -11.25
C THR A 302 9.88 -18.45 -11.63
N LEU A 303 10.12 -17.19 -11.24
CA LEU A 303 9.59 -15.92 -11.76
C LEU A 303 9.89 -15.69 -13.26
N SER A 304 9.30 -16.44 -14.19
CA SER A 304 9.40 -16.07 -15.61
C SER A 304 8.21 -16.56 -16.45
N GLY A 305 7.63 -15.63 -17.22
CA GLY A 305 6.38 -15.74 -17.99
C GLY A 305 6.35 -16.73 -19.16
N ALA A 306 7.19 -17.77 -19.18
CA ALA A 306 7.14 -18.85 -20.16
C ALA A 306 6.29 -20.06 -19.72
N GLY A 307 5.95 -20.17 -18.42
CA GLY A 307 5.23 -21.34 -17.88
C GLY A 307 3.73 -21.40 -18.16
N ILE A 308 3.09 -20.25 -18.43
CA ILE A 308 1.62 -20.17 -18.56
C ILE A 308 1.15 -20.69 -19.94
N ALA A 309 1.97 -20.57 -20.99
CA ALA A 309 1.57 -20.93 -22.35
C ALA A 309 1.55 -22.44 -22.65
N ALA A 310 2.31 -23.27 -21.91
CA ALA A 310 2.33 -24.71 -22.09
C ALA A 310 1.10 -25.43 -21.47
N PHE A 311 0.41 -24.78 -20.54
CA PHE A 311 -0.74 -25.38 -19.82
C PHE A 311 -2.04 -25.39 -20.63
N ILE A 312 -2.16 -24.53 -21.65
CA ILE A 312 -3.40 -24.36 -22.42
C ILE A 312 -3.57 -25.40 -23.54
N LYS A 313 -2.53 -26.13 -23.95
CA LYS A 313 -2.58 -26.91 -25.20
C LYS A 313 -2.85 -28.42 -25.08
N ASN A 314 -3.09 -28.97 -23.88
CA ASN A 314 -3.23 -30.43 -23.72
C ASN A 314 -4.53 -30.92 -23.05
N TYR A 315 -5.60 -30.12 -23.07
CA TYR A 315 -6.98 -30.61 -22.86
C TYR A 315 -7.92 -30.06 -23.94
N GLY A 316 -7.62 -30.43 -25.18
CA GLY A 316 -8.66 -30.97 -26.05
C GLY A 316 -8.78 -32.47 -25.79
#